data_AF-A0A7T5VDR5-F1
#
_entry.id   AF-A0A7T5VDR5-F1
#
_cell.length_a   1.000
_cell.length_b   1.000
_cell.length_c   1.000
_cell.angle_alpha   90.00
_cell.angle_beta   90.00
_cell.angle_gamma   90.00
#
_symmetry.space_group_name_H-M   'P 1'
#
loop_
_entity.id
_entity.type
_entity.pdbx_description
1 polymer ?
#
loop_
_entity_poly.entity_id
_entity_poly.type
_entity_poly.pdbx_seq_one_letter_code
_entity_poly.pdbx_strand_id
1 'polypeptide(L)'
;MSDILFPALAVACLVILCCFVILFLIRKQRFTREEETRRLVVLQEKIAAALADEGFETDKESFKTSLKIASLTTGLQRPRLENLAKLDKQPPEKYRILSKLALQGLGAEEIAAILDISTVEAVQLLSLSQVAKINH
;
A
#
# COMPACT_ATOMS: atom_id res chain seq x y z
N MET A 1 24.28 52.25 -59.65
CA MET A 1 24.91 51.83 -58.36
C MET A 1 23.88 51.57 -57.26
N SER A 2 22.65 52.07 -57.36
CA SER A 2 21.54 51.81 -56.43
C SER A 2 20.99 50.38 -56.48
N ASP A 3 21.06 49.72 -57.64
CA ASP A 3 20.37 48.42 -57.87
C ASP A 3 21.04 47.23 -57.16
N ILE A 4 22.30 47.39 -56.74
CA ILE A 4 23.08 46.36 -56.03
C ILE A 4 23.03 46.58 -54.50
N LEU A 5 22.71 47.80 -54.06
CA LEU A 5 22.71 48.16 -52.63
C LEU A 5 21.49 47.58 -51.89
N PHE A 6 20.31 47.59 -52.53
CA PHE A 6 19.08 47.03 -51.99
C PHE A 6 19.14 45.51 -51.74
N PRO A 7 19.59 44.66 -52.69
CA PRO A 7 19.70 43.22 -52.41
C PRO A 7 20.77 42.92 -51.36
N ALA A 8 21.87 43.67 -51.30
CA ALA A 8 22.89 43.50 -50.28
C ALA A 8 22.36 43.80 -48.86
N LEU A 9 21.56 44.87 -48.71
CA LEU A 9 20.89 45.20 -47.44
C LEU A 9 19.85 44.14 -47.04
N ALA A 10 19.06 43.64 -47.99
CA ALA A 10 18.07 42.60 -47.73
C ALA A 10 18.73 41.30 -47.23
N VAL A 11 19.84 40.87 -47.84
CA VAL A 11 20.60 39.69 -47.40
C VAL A 11 21.20 39.93 -46.01
N ALA A 12 21.77 41.11 -45.74
CA ALA A 12 22.32 41.44 -44.43
C ALA A 12 21.23 41.40 -43.33
N CYS A 13 20.05 41.95 -43.59
CA CYS A 13 18.92 41.88 -42.66
C CYS A 13 18.47 40.43 -42.39
N LEU A 14 18.45 39.59 -43.41
CA LEU A 14 18.06 38.17 -43.28
C LEU A 14 19.07 37.39 -42.42
N VAL A 15 20.37 37.64 -42.62
CA VAL A 15 21.43 37.04 -41.80
C VAL A 15 21.34 37.50 -40.34
N ILE A 16 21.11 38.79 -40.10
CA ILE A 16 20.95 39.33 -38.74
C ILE A 16 19.73 38.70 -38.04
N LEU A 17 18.61 38.58 -38.76
CA LEU A 17 17.38 37.99 -38.22
C LEU A 17 17.58 36.49 -37.92
N CYS A 18 18.24 35.75 -38.81
CA CYS A 18 18.64 34.36 -38.56
C CYS A 18 19.55 34.22 -37.33
N CYS A 19 20.59 35.06 -37.22
CA CYS A 19 21.47 35.08 -36.05
C CYS A 19 20.70 35.37 -34.76
N PHE A 20 19.76 36.31 -34.79
CA PHE A 20 18.95 36.66 -33.63
C PHE A 20 18.05 35.50 -33.20
N VAL A 21 17.41 34.81 -34.14
CA VAL A 21 16.57 33.62 -33.86
C VAL A 21 17.41 32.49 -33.30
N ILE A 22 18.59 32.22 -33.87
CA ILE A 22 19.50 31.17 -33.37
C ILE A 22 19.95 31.48 -31.93
N LEU A 23 20.35 32.71 -31.65
CA LEU A 23 20.75 33.13 -30.30
C LEU A 23 19.58 33.02 -29.30
N PHE A 24 18.36 33.37 -29.72
CA PHE A 24 17.17 33.25 -28.90
C PHE A 24 16.85 31.78 -28.57
N LEU A 25 16.95 30.87 -29.55
CA LEU A 25 16.75 29.44 -29.34
C LEU A 25 17.80 28.84 -28.40
N ILE A 26 19.08 29.22 -28.55
CA ILE A 26 20.16 28.76 -27.66
C ILE A 26 19.91 29.22 -26.22
N ARG A 27 19.49 30.48 -26.01
CA ARG A 27 19.16 30.98 -24.66
C ARG A 27 17.99 30.23 -24.03
N LYS A 28 16.92 29.98 -24.80
CA LYS A 28 15.75 29.24 -24.32
C LYS A 28 16.12 27.80 -23.94
N GLN A 29 16.96 27.15 -24.76
CA GLN A 29 17.42 25.78 -24.52
C GLN A 29 18.37 25.67 -23.32
N ARG A 30 19.17 26.70 -23.05
CA ARG A 30 20.00 26.76 -21.84
C ARG A 30 19.15 26.83 -20.57
N PHE A 31 18.08 27.62 -20.59
CA PHE A 31 17.18 27.75 -19.44
C PHE A 31 16.50 26.42 -19.07
N THR A 32 16.03 25.66 -20.06
CA THR A 32 15.42 24.34 -19.80
C THR A 32 16.45 23.31 -19.30
N ARG A 33 17.68 23.36 -19.81
CA ARG A 33 18.76 22.44 -19.38
C ARG A 33 19.22 22.71 -17.95
N GLU A 34 19.22 23.96 -17.50
CA GLU A 34 19.60 24.31 -16.12
C GLU A 34 18.62 23.74 -15.08
N GLU A 35 17.35 23.57 -15.44
CA GLU A 35 16.36 23.00 -14.53
C GLU A 35 16.51 21.48 -14.41
N GLU A 36 16.81 20.79 -15.52
CA GLU A 36 17.10 19.36 -15.53
C GLU A 36 18.39 19.03 -14.76
N THR A 37 19.45 19.82 -14.93
CA THR A 37 20.71 19.60 -14.19
C THR A 37 20.55 19.86 -12.70
N ARG A 38 19.76 20.87 -12.28
CA ARG A 38 19.44 21.08 -10.86
C ARG A 38 18.70 19.90 -10.25
N ARG A 39 17.73 19.32 -10.96
CA ARG A 39 17.00 18.13 -10.48
C ARG A 39 17.94 16.93 -10.32
N LEU A 40 18.86 16.73 -11.27
CA LEU A 40 19.84 15.64 -11.19
C LEU A 40 20.81 15.81 -10.01
N VAL A 41 21.29 17.03 -9.75
CA VAL A 41 22.16 17.30 -8.60
C VAL A 41 21.44 17.07 -7.28
N VAL A 42 20.21 17.56 -7.15
CA VAL A 42 19.38 17.32 -5.94
C VAL A 42 19.09 15.83 -5.74
N LEU A 43 18.85 15.08 -6.82
CA LEU A 43 18.67 13.62 -6.75
C LEU A 43 19.96 12.92 -6.31
N GLN A 44 21.11 13.30 -6.87
CA GLN A 44 22.40 12.74 -6.48
C GLN A 44 22.71 13.02 -5.01
N GLU A 45 22.43 14.24 -4.54
CA GLU A 45 22.61 14.63 -3.14
C GLU A 45 21.70 13.83 -2.20
N LYS A 46 20.43 13.62 -2.57
CA LYS A 46 19.51 12.76 -1.80
C LYS A 46 19.94 11.30 -1.76
N ILE A 47 20.45 10.76 -2.87
CA ILE A 47 20.98 9.40 -2.92
C ILE A 47 22.22 9.28 -2.04
N ALA A 48 23.14 10.25 -2.11
CA ALA A 48 24.33 10.27 -1.26
C ALA A 48 23.96 10.37 0.23
N ALA A 49 22.97 11.19 0.58
CA ALA A 49 22.46 11.29 1.94
C ALA A 49 21.81 9.98 2.42
N ALA A 50 21.02 9.31 1.56
CA ALA A 50 20.42 8.02 1.88
C ALA A 50 21.44 6.87 1.98
N LEU A 51 22.54 6.93 1.23
CA LEU A 51 23.65 5.96 1.36
C LEU A 51 24.52 6.22 2.59
N ALA A 52 24.64 7.48 3.01
CA ALA A 52 25.36 7.87 4.22
C ALA A 52 24.54 7.65 5.50
N ASP A 53 23.25 7.36 5.38
CA ASP A 53 22.37 7.06 6.50
C ASP A 53 22.63 5.62 7.00
N GLU A 54 23.70 5.47 7.79
CA GLU A 54 24.12 4.21 8.44
C GLU A 54 23.07 3.65 9.42
N GLY A 55 22.02 4.42 9.74
CA GLY A 55 20.92 4.01 10.62
C GLY A 55 20.07 2.86 10.08
N PHE A 56 19.99 2.70 8.75
CA PHE A 56 19.14 1.68 8.13
C PHE A 56 19.64 0.25 8.41
N GLU A 57 20.95 0.02 8.46
CA GLU A 57 21.49 -1.31 8.74
C GLU A 57 21.39 -1.66 10.24
N THR A 58 21.49 -0.67 11.13
CA THR A 58 21.28 -0.88 12.58
C THR A 58 19.82 -1.23 12.90
N ASP A 59 18.87 -0.56 12.25
CA ASP A 59 17.43 -0.87 12.39
C ASP A 59 17.03 -2.19 11.75
N LYS A 60 17.69 -2.58 10.66
CA LYS A 60 17.46 -3.87 10.00
C LYS A 60 17.95 -5.04 10.85
N GLU A 61 19.10 -4.91 11.52
CA GLU A 61 19.58 -5.95 12.43
C GLU A 61 18.68 -6.07 13.67
N SER A 62 18.25 -4.95 14.28
CA SER A 62 17.32 -4.97 15.40
C SER A 62 15.95 -5.57 15.03
N PHE A 63 15.46 -5.29 13.81
CA PHE A 63 14.25 -5.89 13.24
C PHE A 63 14.40 -7.39 13.00
N LYS A 64 15.53 -7.84 12.41
CA LYS A 64 15.82 -9.27 12.23
C LYS A 64 15.87 -10.01 13.58
N THR A 65 16.50 -9.42 14.58
CA THR A 65 16.54 -9.99 15.93
C THR A 65 15.12 -10.10 16.52
N SER A 66 14.31 -9.05 16.38
CA SER A 66 12.92 -9.05 16.84
C SER A 66 12.07 -10.11 16.13
N LEU A 67 12.22 -10.28 14.81
CA LEU A 67 11.57 -11.33 14.04
C LEU A 67 12.00 -12.73 14.47
N LYS A 68 13.30 -12.93 14.73
CA LYS A 68 13.82 -14.22 15.21
C LYS A 68 13.23 -14.57 16.59
N ILE A 69 13.12 -13.59 17.48
CA ILE A 69 12.50 -13.77 18.80
C ILE A 69 11.01 -14.11 18.65
N ALA A 70 10.27 -13.34 17.84
CA ALA A 70 8.85 -13.59 17.59
C ALA A 70 8.60 -14.97 16.95
N SER A 71 9.47 -15.39 16.01
CA SER A 71 9.42 -16.72 15.39
C SER A 71 9.69 -17.85 16.39
N LEU A 72 10.60 -17.63 17.35
CA LEU A 72 10.87 -18.61 18.42
C LEU A 72 9.68 -18.69 19.39
N THR A 73 9.09 -17.57 19.79
CA THR A 73 7.92 -17.54 20.68
C THR A 73 6.72 -18.23 20.04
N THR A 74 6.44 -17.95 18.76
CA THR A 74 5.36 -18.59 18.01
C THR A 74 5.64 -20.08 17.76
N GLY A 75 6.88 -20.48 17.49
CA GLY A 75 7.28 -21.88 17.41
C GLY A 75 7.06 -22.66 18.70
N LEU A 76 7.35 -22.05 19.86
CA LEU A 76 7.12 -22.65 21.19
C LEU A 76 5.64 -22.68 21.59
N GLN A 77 4.82 -21.78 21.03
CA GLN A 77 3.37 -21.77 21.22
C GLN A 77 2.61 -22.68 20.23
N ARG A 78 3.26 -23.08 19.13
CA ARG A 78 2.67 -23.93 18.09
C ARG A 78 2.07 -25.25 18.62
N PRO A 79 2.69 -25.99 19.56
CA PRO A 79 2.08 -27.22 20.09
C PRO A 79 0.79 -26.96 20.87
N ARG A 80 0.69 -25.82 21.56
CA ARG A 80 -0.54 -25.40 22.27
C ARG A 80 -1.64 -25.00 21.28
N LEU A 81 -1.29 -24.25 20.23
CA LEU A 81 -2.23 -23.85 19.19
C LEU A 81 -2.73 -25.03 18.36
N GLU A 82 -1.88 -26.01 18.05
CA GLU A 82 -2.28 -27.23 17.35
C GLU A 82 -3.20 -28.12 18.21
N ASN A 83 -2.99 -28.14 19.53
CA ASN A 83 -3.88 -28.85 20.44
C ASN A 83 -5.22 -28.11 20.63
N LEU A 84 -5.22 -26.79 20.70
CA LEU A 84 -6.44 -25.97 20.73
C LEU A 84 -7.25 -26.11 19.43
N ALA A 85 -6.59 -26.07 18.27
CA ALA A 85 -7.24 -26.27 16.96
C ALA A 85 -7.84 -27.68 16.79
N LYS A 86 -7.34 -28.69 17.53
CA LYS A 86 -7.93 -30.03 17.56
C LYS A 86 -9.13 -30.13 18.51
N LEU A 87 -9.12 -29.38 19.61
CA LEU A 87 -10.26 -29.24 20.53
C LEU A 87 -11.43 -28.47 19.88
N ASP A 88 -11.14 -27.57 18.93
CA ASP A 88 -12.11 -26.66 18.30
C ASP A 88 -12.84 -27.25 17.07
N LYS A 89 -12.64 -28.53 16.74
CA LYS A 89 -13.38 -29.16 15.63
C LYS A 89 -14.85 -29.41 15.94
N GLN A 90 -15.23 -29.39 17.21
CA GLN A 90 -16.62 -29.59 17.60
C GLN A 90 -17.13 -28.27 18.20
N PRO A 91 -18.02 -27.55 17.50
CA PRO A 91 -18.62 -26.36 18.07
C PRO A 91 -19.29 -26.75 19.39
N PRO A 92 -19.12 -25.97 20.47
CA PRO A 92 -19.76 -26.23 21.76
C PRO A 92 -21.21 -26.66 21.59
N GLU A 93 -21.64 -27.65 22.37
CA GLU A 93 -22.93 -28.33 22.14
C GLU A 93 -24.12 -27.36 22.02
N LYS A 94 -24.08 -26.26 22.76
CA LYS A 94 -25.08 -25.18 22.70
C LYS A 94 -25.26 -24.61 21.29
N TYR A 95 -24.18 -24.41 20.53
CA TYR A 95 -24.25 -23.91 19.15
C TYR A 95 -24.74 -24.97 18.17
N ARG A 96 -24.45 -26.24 18.43
CA ARG A 96 -24.98 -27.36 17.64
C ARG A 96 -26.48 -27.52 17.83
N ILE A 97 -26.98 -27.28 19.04
CA ILE A 97 -28.41 -27.30 19.32
C ILE A 97 -29.09 -26.10 18.66
N LEU A 98 -28.51 -24.90 18.80
CA LEU A 98 -29.02 -23.69 18.16
C LEU A 98 -29.15 -23.82 16.64
N SER A 99 -28.14 -24.38 15.96
CA SER A 99 -28.21 -24.57 14.50
C SER A 99 -29.30 -25.56 14.09
N LYS A 100 -29.59 -26.58 14.90
CA LYS A 100 -30.70 -27.52 14.66
C LYS A 100 -32.06 -26.86 14.87
N LEU A 101 -32.22 -26.05 15.93
CA LEU A 101 -33.46 -25.30 16.19
C LEU A 101 -33.73 -24.26 15.11
N ALA A 102 -32.69 -23.57 14.65
CA ALA A 102 -32.78 -22.63 13.53
C ALA A 102 -33.20 -23.33 12.22
N LEU A 103 -32.68 -24.54 11.95
CA LEU A 103 -33.09 -25.35 10.80
C LEU A 103 -34.55 -25.84 10.88
N GLN A 104 -35.09 -25.96 12.10
CA GLN A 104 -36.50 -26.28 12.34
C GLN A 104 -37.42 -25.06 12.21
N GLY A 105 -36.88 -23.88 11.88
CA GLY A 105 -37.65 -22.66 11.65
C GLY A 105 -37.99 -21.87 12.92
N LEU A 106 -37.36 -22.17 14.05
CA LEU A 106 -37.62 -21.45 15.29
C LEU A 106 -36.98 -20.06 15.27
N GLY A 107 -37.71 -19.08 15.80
CA GLY A 107 -37.27 -17.69 15.93
C GLY A 107 -36.26 -17.49 17.06
N ALA A 108 -35.55 -16.36 17.04
CA ALA A 108 -34.55 -16.04 18.07
C ALA A 108 -35.13 -15.98 19.49
N GLU A 109 -36.40 -15.56 19.62
CA GLU A 109 -37.11 -15.48 20.91
C GLU A 109 -37.40 -16.87 21.48
N GLU A 110 -37.82 -17.81 20.64
CA GLU A 110 -38.12 -19.20 21.04
C GLU A 110 -36.83 -19.95 21.39
N ILE A 111 -35.77 -19.72 20.61
CA ILE A 111 -34.44 -20.28 20.88
C ILE A 111 -33.88 -19.75 22.22
N ALA A 112 -34.07 -18.46 22.51
CA ALA A 112 -33.65 -17.87 23.76
C ALA A 112 -34.34 -18.51 24.97
N ALA A 113 -35.65 -18.78 24.85
CA ALA A 113 -36.42 -19.45 25.90
C ALA A 113 -36.00 -20.92 26.09
N ILE A 114 -35.70 -21.65 25.01
CA ILE A 114 -35.30 -23.07 25.09
C ILE A 114 -33.88 -23.23 25.66
N LEU A 115 -32.97 -22.33 25.30
CA LEU A 115 -31.56 -22.41 25.70
C LEU A 115 -31.25 -21.66 27.01
N ASP A 116 -32.26 -21.00 27.61
CA ASP A 116 -32.12 -20.15 28.79
C ASP A 116 -31.01 -19.09 28.62
N ILE A 117 -31.07 -18.39 27.49
CA ILE A 117 -30.12 -17.32 27.12
C ILE A 117 -30.88 -16.03 26.81
N SER A 118 -30.16 -14.92 26.74
CA SER A 118 -30.76 -13.66 26.32
C SER A 118 -31.18 -13.71 24.85
N THR A 119 -32.24 -12.98 24.49
CA THR A 119 -32.67 -12.83 23.09
C THR A 119 -31.58 -12.22 22.21
N VAL A 120 -30.79 -11.29 22.76
CA VAL A 120 -29.64 -10.68 22.08
C VAL A 120 -28.58 -11.72 21.74
N GLU A 121 -28.26 -12.61 22.67
CA GLU A 121 -27.32 -13.70 22.46
C GLU A 121 -27.82 -14.68 21.39
N ALA A 122 -29.11 -15.05 21.42
CA ALA A 122 -29.71 -15.91 20.39
C ALA A 122 -29.60 -15.29 18.98
N VAL A 123 -29.83 -13.98 18.83
CA VAL A 123 -29.66 -13.25 17.56
C VAL A 123 -28.20 -13.24 17.09
N GLN A 124 -27.26 -12.99 17.99
CA GLN A 124 -25.84 -12.99 17.68
C GLN A 124 -25.38 -14.38 17.20
N LEU A 125 -25.82 -15.43 17.89
CA LEU A 125 -25.47 -16.81 17.55
C LEU A 125 -26.10 -17.26 16.23
N LEU A 126 -27.35 -16.86 15.95
CA LEU A 126 -27.97 -17.09 14.65
C LEU A 126 -27.17 -16.40 13.53
N SER A 127 -26.75 -15.15 13.73
CA SER A 127 -25.96 -14.39 12.75
C SER A 127 -24.60 -15.06 12.48
N LEU A 128 -23.90 -15.48 13.54
CA LEU A 128 -22.63 -16.19 13.42
C LEU A 128 -22.79 -17.55 12.72
N SER A 129 -23.89 -18.27 12.97
CA SER A 129 -24.17 -19.54 12.31
C SER A 129 -24.37 -19.41 10.80
N GLN A 130 -24.88 -18.26 10.32
CA GLN A 130 -25.01 -17.97 8.89
C GLN A 130 -23.66 -17.68 8.25
N VAL A 131 -22.79 -16.91 8.93
CA VAL A 131 -21.43 -16.62 8.44
C VAL A 131 -20.58 -17.89 8.38
N ALA A 132 -20.69 -18.77 9.38
CA ALA A 132 -19.97 -20.04 9.39
C ALA A 132 -20.38 -20.98 8.24
N LYS A 133 -21.64 -20.91 7.76
CA LYS A 133 -22.10 -21.66 6.57
C LYS A 133 -21.55 -21.10 5.25
N ILE A 134 -21.16 -19.83 5.19
CA ILE A 134 -20.63 -19.19 3.98
C ILE A 134 -19.14 -19.53 3.77
N ASN A 135 -18.41 -19.83 4.85
CA ASN A 135 -16.97 -20.12 4.83
C ASN A 135 -16.62 -21.62 4.75
N HIS A 136 -17.61 -22.47 4.43
CA HIS A 136 -17.45 -23.89 4.11
C HIS A 136 -17.83 -24.14 2.66
#